data_AF-A0A8H6W599-F1
#
_entry.id   AF-A0A8H6W599-F1
#
_cell.length_a   1.000
_cell.length_b   1.000
_cell.length_c   1.000
_cell.angle_alpha   90.00
_cell.angle_beta   90.00
_cell.angle_gamma   90.00
#
_symmetry.space_group_name_H-M   'P 1'
#
loop_
_entity.id
_entity.type
_entity.pdbx_description
1 polymer ?
#
loop_
_entity_poly.entity_id
_entity_poly.type
_entity_poly.pdbx_seq_one_letter_code
_entity_poly.pdbx_strand_id
1 'polypeptide(L)'
;MDTFKAWYYDSFLKSLEPPLKDPEWVTLDNCTLDELPGFEKKLRGFVRYLERQIHSPHTSARQKAHAEMQCKQYRGELVQIAEALLKKQNVDPSKKRD
;
A
#
# COMPACT_ATOMS: atom_id res chain seq x y z
N MET A 1 28.25 20.23 -3.10
CA MET A 1 27.86 19.44 -4.29
C MET A 1 26.67 18.57 -3.88
N ASP A 2 25.56 19.19 -3.44
CA ASP A 2 24.60 18.53 -2.52
C ASP A 2 23.11 18.76 -2.84
N THR A 3 22.78 19.71 -3.71
CA THR A 3 21.40 20.03 -4.08
C THR A 3 20.76 18.95 -4.95
N PHE A 4 21.52 18.32 -5.85
CA PHE A 4 20.99 17.27 -6.73
C PHE A 4 20.59 15.99 -5.97
N LYS A 5 21.42 15.56 -4.99
CA LYS A 5 21.08 14.41 -4.13
C LYS A 5 19.88 14.69 -3.25
N ALA A 6 19.77 15.91 -2.70
CA ALA A 6 18.62 16.32 -1.89
C ALA A 6 17.33 16.36 -2.73
N TRP A 7 17.37 16.93 -3.94
CA TRP A 7 16.22 17.02 -4.83
C TRP A 7 15.78 15.65 -5.38
N TYR A 8 16.73 14.77 -5.71
CA TYR A 8 16.44 13.38 -6.11
C TYR A 8 15.83 12.58 -4.97
N TYR A 9 16.35 12.74 -3.75
CA TYR A 9 15.79 12.09 -2.57
C TYR A 9 14.38 12.61 -2.25
N ASP A 10 14.15 13.92 -2.35
CA ASP A 10 12.82 14.53 -2.15
C ASP A 10 11.81 14.06 -3.21
N SER A 11 12.23 14.00 -4.47
CA SER A 11 11.42 13.47 -5.57
C SER A 11 11.11 11.98 -5.40
N PHE A 12 12.09 11.21 -4.94
CA PHE A 12 11.89 9.80 -4.63
C PHE A 12 10.96 9.60 -3.44
N LEU A 13 11.08 10.39 -2.38
CA LEU A 13 10.16 10.35 -1.25
C LEU A 13 8.74 10.69 -1.70
N LYS A 14 8.54 11.69 -2.57
CA LYS A 14 7.24 11.98 -3.20
C LYS A 14 6.71 10.84 -4.07
N SER A 15 7.58 10.00 -4.63
CA SER A 15 7.19 8.80 -5.40
C SER A 15 6.91 7.56 -4.53
N LEU A 16 7.40 7.57 -3.28
CA LEU A 16 7.17 6.54 -2.26
C LEU A 16 6.07 6.91 -1.28
N GLU A 17 5.73 8.19 -1.16
CA GLU A 17 4.40 8.57 -0.76
C GLU A 17 3.47 7.87 -1.77
N PRO A 18 2.55 7.03 -1.30
CA PRO A 18 1.45 6.68 -2.18
C PRO A 18 0.78 7.98 -2.62
N PRO A 19 -0.12 7.94 -3.60
CA PRO A 19 -1.09 8.99 -3.79
C PRO A 19 -2.00 9.19 -2.54
N LEU A 20 -1.53 9.05 -1.29
CA LEU A 20 -2.23 9.41 -0.06
C LEU A 20 -2.61 10.91 0.01
N LYS A 21 -2.07 11.74 -0.90
CA LYS A 21 -2.52 13.12 -1.12
C LYS A 21 -3.60 13.24 -2.20
N ASP A 22 -3.87 12.18 -2.97
CA ASP A 22 -5.11 12.08 -3.72
C ASP A 22 -6.24 11.80 -2.73
N PRO A 23 -7.29 12.64 -2.68
CA PRO A 23 -8.47 12.38 -1.88
C PRO A 23 -9.21 11.07 -2.27
N GLU A 24 -8.83 10.43 -3.38
CA GLU A 24 -9.29 9.11 -3.81
C GLU A 24 -8.48 7.93 -3.25
N TRP A 25 -7.34 8.15 -2.57
CA TRP A 25 -6.69 7.11 -1.77
C TRP A 25 -7.37 7.03 -0.42
N VAL A 26 -8.47 6.30 -0.44
CA VAL A 26 -9.28 5.99 0.71
C VAL A 26 -8.41 5.28 1.73
N THR A 27 -8.12 5.91 2.87
CA THR A 27 -7.64 5.17 4.06
C THR A 27 -8.68 4.10 4.38
N LEU A 28 -8.26 2.95 4.93
CA LEU A 28 -9.16 1.85 5.31
C LEU A 28 -10.40 2.34 6.09
N ASP A 29 -10.27 3.43 6.85
CA ASP A 29 -11.31 4.10 7.61
C ASP A 29 -12.49 4.65 6.78
N ASN A 30 -12.30 4.97 5.49
CA ASN A 30 -13.33 5.54 4.61
C ASN A 30 -13.74 4.59 3.46
N CYS A 31 -13.18 3.38 3.40
CA CYS A 31 -13.37 2.47 2.27
C CYS A 31 -14.61 1.61 2.50
N THR A 32 -15.59 1.68 1.60
CA THR A 32 -16.77 0.83 1.71
C THR A 32 -16.42 -0.62 1.37
N LEU A 33 -17.20 -1.57 1.91
CA LEU A 33 -16.98 -3.01 1.71
C LEU A 33 -16.99 -3.45 0.23
N ASP A 34 -17.55 -2.65 -0.68
CA ASP A 34 -17.60 -2.91 -2.13
C ASP A 34 -16.37 -2.36 -2.87
N GLU A 35 -15.68 -1.37 -2.28
CA GLU A 35 -14.46 -0.77 -2.80
C GLU A 35 -13.20 -1.52 -2.34
N LEU A 36 -13.30 -2.30 -1.26
CA LEU A 36 -12.20 -3.10 -0.70
C LEU A 36 -11.46 -3.97 -1.73
N PRO A 37 -12.11 -4.70 -2.67
CA PRO A 37 -11.37 -5.50 -3.66
C PRO A 37 -10.56 -4.64 -4.64
N GLY A 38 -11.07 -3.46 -5.01
CA GLY A 38 -10.37 -2.50 -5.86
C GLY A 38 -9.20 -1.86 -5.12
N PHE A 39 -9.40 -1.54 -3.84
CA PHE A 39 -8.37 -1.02 -2.95
C PHE A 39 -7.26 -2.04 -2.69
N GLU A 40 -7.61 -3.30 -2.39
CA GLU A 40 -6.68 -4.42 -2.23
C GLU A 40 -5.79 -4.57 -3.47
N LYS A 41 -6.38 -4.51 -4.67
CA LYS A 41 -5.64 -4.61 -5.93
C LYS A 41 -4.64 -3.45 -6.11
N LYS A 42 -5.05 -2.21 -5.82
CA LYS A 42 -4.17 -1.02 -5.86
C LYS A 42 -3.04 -1.14 -4.85
N LEU A 43 -3.36 -1.46 -3.60
CA LEU A 43 -2.43 -1.59 -2.49
C LEU A 43 -1.40 -2.70 -2.73
N ARG A 44 -1.84 -3.87 -3.24
CA ARG A 44 -0.97 -4.97 -3.66
C ARG A 44 -0.05 -4.58 -4.81
N GLY A 45 -0.51 -3.72 -5.73
CA GLY A 45 0.31 -3.13 -6.78
C GLY A 45 1.41 -2.24 -6.21
N PHE A 46 1.06 -1.40 -5.23
CA PHE A 46 1.98 -0.49 -4.56
C PHE A 46 3.02 -1.22 -3.72
N VAL A 47 2.63 -2.24 -2.95
CA VAL A 47 3.57 -3.11 -2.20
C VAL A 47 4.60 -3.73 -3.15
N ARG A 48 4.19 -4.24 -4.31
CA ARG A 48 5.11 -4.78 -5.33
C ARG A 48 6.02 -3.71 -5.96
N TYR A 49 5.59 -2.45 -5.99
CA TYR A 49 6.45 -1.35 -6.41
C TYR A 49 7.50 -1.05 -5.34
N LEU A 50 7.11 -0.97 -4.06
CA LEU A 50 8.04 -0.78 -2.95
C LEU A 50 9.09 -1.90 -2.87
N GLU A 51 8.68 -3.16 -3.02
CA GLU A 51 9.60 -4.31 -3.08
C GLU A 51 10.62 -4.16 -4.20
N ARG A 52 10.21 -3.72 -5.39
CA ARG A 52 11.13 -3.43 -6.49
C ARG A 52 12.12 -2.32 -6.16
N GLN A 53 11.69 -1.27 -5.46
CA GLN A 53 12.58 -0.21 -4.99
C GLN A 53 13.58 -0.71 -3.95
N ILE A 54 13.16 -1.60 -3.03
CA ILE A 54 14.01 -2.21 -2.00
C ILE A 54 15.11 -3.07 -2.61
N HIS A 55 14.80 -3.79 -3.68
CA HIS A 55 15.73 -4.69 -4.37
C HIS A 55 16.53 -4.00 -5.50
N SER A 56 16.22 -2.74 -5.83
CA SER A 56 16.94 -2.01 -6.87
C SER A 56 18.37 -1.64 -6.41
N PRO A 57 19.40 -1.91 -7.22
CA PRO A 57 20.78 -1.56 -6.90
C PRO A 57 21.04 -0.05 -6.94
N HIS A 58 20.11 0.73 -7.49
CA HIS A 58 20.20 2.19 -7.59
C HIS A 58 19.54 2.92 -6.41
N THR A 59 18.91 2.18 -5.50
CA THR A 59 18.24 2.74 -4.33
C THR A 59 19.24 2.89 -3.19
N SER A 60 19.38 4.11 -2.66
CA SER A 60 20.27 4.33 -1.51
C SER A 60 19.77 3.61 -0.25
N ALA A 61 20.67 3.30 0.69
CA ALA A 61 20.31 2.63 1.95
C ALA A 61 19.17 3.34 2.71
N ARG A 62 19.16 4.68 2.69
CA ARG A 62 18.10 5.50 3.30
C ARG A 62 16.76 5.34 2.60
N GLN A 63 16.76 5.35 1.27
CA GLN A 63 15.58 5.13 0.44
C GLN A 63 15.02 3.71 0.61
N LYS A 64 15.91 2.72 0.71
CA LYS A 64 15.57 1.33 0.97
C LYS A 64 14.91 1.15 2.34
N ALA A 65 15.50 1.71 3.40
CA ALA A 65 14.92 1.68 4.74
C ALA A 65 13.52 2.32 4.79
N HIS A 66 13.32 3.43 4.07
CA HIS A 66 12.01 4.06 3.95
C HIS A 66 11.00 3.18 3.20
N ALA A 67 11.40 2.60 2.07
CA ALA A 67 10.56 1.68 1.30
C ALA A 67 10.22 0.41 2.10
N GLU A 68 11.16 -0.14 2.88
CA GLU A 68 10.94 -1.30 3.77
C GLU A 68 9.91 -0.99 4.86
N MET A 69 10.02 0.18 5.52
CA MET A 69 9.07 0.62 6.53
C MET A 69 7.65 0.76 5.95
N GLN A 70 7.53 1.44 4.81
CA GLN A 70 6.26 1.62 4.10
C GLN A 70 5.68 0.27 3.63
N CYS A 71 6.51 -0.61 3.06
CA CYS A 71 6.10 -1.93 2.60
C CYS A 71 5.53 -2.78 3.73
N LYS A 72 6.16 -2.73 4.91
CA LYS A 72 5.67 -3.42 6.11
C LYS A 72 4.31 -2.89 6.57
N GLN A 73 4.12 -1.56 6.55
CA GLN A 73 2.85 -0.92 6.90
C GLN A 73 1.72 -1.36 5.96
N TYR A 74 1.89 -1.22 4.65
CA TYR A 74 0.85 -1.58 3.67
C TYR A 74 0.59 -3.08 3.59
N ARG A 75 1.58 -3.93 3.86
CA ARG A 75 1.33 -5.37 4.05
C ARG A 75 0.40 -5.64 5.24
N GLY A 76 0.53 -4.89 6.33
CA GLY A 76 -0.38 -4.96 7.47
C GLY A 76 -1.81 -4.54 7.09
N GLU A 77 -1.95 -3.46 6.32
CA GLU A 77 -3.26 -3.01 5.81
C GLU A 77 -3.89 -4.05 4.86
N LEU A 78 -3.10 -4.69 3.98
CA LEU A 78 -3.59 -5.79 3.13
C LEU A 78 -4.17 -6.95 3.94
N VAL A 79 -3.54 -7.30 5.07
CA VAL A 79 -4.07 -8.34 5.97
C VAL A 79 -5.41 -7.91 6.56
N GLN A 80 -5.53 -6.66 7.03
CA GLN A 80 -6.79 -6.13 7.56
C GLN A 80 -7.91 -6.12 6.51
N ILE A 81 -7.61 -5.73 5.27
CA ILE A 81 -8.57 -5.79 4.14
C ILE A 81 -8.99 -7.22 3.88
N ALA A 82 -8.04 -8.16 3.83
CA ALA A 82 -8.35 -9.57 3.62
C ALA A 82 -9.23 -10.14 4.74
N GLU A 83 -8.97 -9.79 6.00
CA GLU A 83 -9.81 -10.16 7.14
C GLU A 83 -11.22 -9.56 7.03
N ALA A 84 -11.35 -8.29 6.61
CA ALA A 84 -12.63 -7.63 6.40
C ALA A 84 -13.45 -8.29 5.27
N LEU A 85 -12.80 -8.63 4.15
CA LEU A 85 -13.41 -9.34 3.04
C LEU A 85 -13.85 -10.76 3.44
N LEU A 86 -13.03 -11.49 4.21
CA LEU A 86 -13.39 -12.81 4.73
C LEU A 86 -14.56 -12.75 5.72
N LYS A 87 -14.60 -11.73 6.59
CA LYS A 87 -15.75 -11.49 7.47
C LYS A 87 -17.01 -11.23 6.66
N LYS A 88 -16.97 -10.38 5.62
CA LYS A 88 -18.12 -10.14 4.72
C LYS A 88 -18.60 -11.44 4.06
N GLN A 89 -17.68 -12.27 3.58
CA GLN A 89 -18.02 -13.56 2.95
C GLN A 89 -18.62 -14.58 3.94
N ASN A 90 -18.21 -14.54 5.22
CA ASN A 90 -18.75 -15.39 6.28
C ASN A 90 -20.02 -14.83 6.96
N VAL A 91 -20.29 -13.53 6.81
CA VAL A 91 -21.52 -12.86 7.27
C VAL A 91 -22.59 -12.86 6.17
N ASP A 92 -22.53 -13.82 5.24
CA ASP A 92 -23.63 -14.13 4.35
C ASP A 92 -24.54 -15.21 5.01
N PRO A 93 -25.61 -14.83 5.73
CA PRO A 93 -26.57 -15.78 6.30
C PRO A 93 -27.40 -16.50 5.23
N SER A 94 -27.22 -16.22 3.93
CA SER A 94 -28.00 -16.86 2.85
C SER A 94 -27.39 -18.16 2.33
N LYS A 95 -26.17 -18.54 2.72
CA LYS A 95 -25.73 -19.94 2.53
C LYS A 95 -26.33 -20.83 3.63
N LYS A 96 -27.66 -20.99 3.57
CA LYS A 96 -28.26 -22.24 4.03
C LYS A 96 -27.59 -23.35 3.22
N ARG A 97 -26.78 -24.18 3.88
CA ARG A 97 -26.43 -25.50 3.36
C ARG A 97 -27.74 -26.29 3.34
N ASP A 98 -28.42 -26.30 2.20
CA ASP A 98 -29.26 -27.44 1.81
C ASP A 98 -28.36 -28.67 1.55
#